data_AF-A0A7S4S3S1-F1
#
_entry.id   AF-A0A7S4S3S1-F1
#
_cell.length_a   1.000
_cell.length_b   1.000
_cell.length_c   1.000
_cell.angle_alpha   90.00
_cell.angle_beta   90.00
_cell.angle_gamma   90.00
#
_symmetry.space_group_name_H-M   'P 1'
#
loop_
_entity.id
_entity.type
_entity.pdbx_description
1 polymer ?
#
loop_
_entity_poly.entity_id
_entity_poly.type
_entity_poly.pdbx_seq_one_letter_code
_entity_poly.pdbx_strand_id
1 'polypeptide(L)'
;EKVDNTLTKSYQYLTDVDDGSNMEGTALFWHIPRSGGTMVKDILTKCRKAVLATDAGRWTDEGSAEELKVISINGDKYVNVDMSTTAGIERAKLLGLGSYEMADVIITAYIQQAASLFDSQHHGRAFTLIRNPVDRAVSMYNYLKNNGNAEVKKLTVEEYARSPHVENNWMVRFLTGKLAGPLGDDDLIVAKEVLKNKFVIGLVDDKSTSMKRFEQYFGWAYTQNPTEQYSCRKRAIEKDAKTGVLKGSESTEVSEGTDAYALLYWQNQLDMDLYIYAEQLFKKQGQELFPNLEGVQ
;
A
#
# COMPACT_ATOMS: atom_id res chain seq x y z
N GLU A 1 15.20 -22.88 -9.41
CA GLU A 1 15.04 -22.14 -10.67
C GLU A 1 15.99 -20.94 -10.70
N LYS A 2 16.30 -20.38 -11.87
CA LYS A 2 16.96 -19.07 -11.96
C LYS A 2 15.88 -17.99 -11.85
N VAL A 3 15.77 -17.35 -10.69
CA VAL A 3 14.98 -16.13 -10.51
C VAL A 3 15.48 -15.10 -11.54
N ASP A 4 14.55 -14.43 -12.24
CA ASP A 4 14.90 -13.37 -13.19
C ASP A 4 15.61 -12.22 -12.45
N ASN A 5 16.94 -12.21 -12.59
CA ASN A 5 17.87 -11.28 -11.94
C ASN A 5 17.60 -9.80 -12.32
N THR A 6 16.77 -9.56 -13.33
CA THR A 6 16.38 -8.21 -13.78
C THR A 6 15.32 -7.59 -12.87
N LEU A 7 14.42 -8.39 -12.32
CA LEU A 7 13.37 -7.95 -11.39
C LEU A 7 13.93 -7.62 -10.01
N THR A 8 14.87 -8.43 -9.52
CA THR A 8 15.60 -8.16 -8.27
C THR A 8 16.38 -6.85 -8.33
N LYS A 9 16.90 -6.46 -9.51
CA LYS A 9 17.57 -5.16 -9.71
C LYS A 9 16.64 -3.97 -9.54
N SER A 10 15.35 -4.08 -9.88
CA SER A 10 14.42 -2.96 -9.75
C SER A 10 14.19 -2.55 -8.29
N TYR A 11 14.45 -3.45 -7.34
CA TYR A 11 14.33 -3.23 -5.90
C TYR A 11 15.68 -3.12 -5.19
N GLN A 12 16.80 -3.00 -5.91
CA GLN A 12 18.14 -3.10 -5.32
C GLN A 12 18.47 -2.00 -4.30
N TYR A 13 17.81 -0.84 -4.40
CA TYR A 13 17.97 0.28 -3.46
C TYR A 13 16.84 0.38 -2.43
N LEU A 14 15.98 -0.65 -2.38
CA LEU A 14 15.17 -0.89 -1.19
C LEU A 14 15.94 -1.79 -0.24
N THR A 15 16.11 -1.34 1.00
CA THR A 15 16.77 -2.10 2.04
C THR A 15 15.96 -3.36 2.36
N ASP A 16 16.65 -4.47 2.62
CA ASP A 16 15.99 -5.69 3.08
C ASP A 16 15.37 -5.49 4.47
N VAL A 17 14.25 -6.13 4.73
CA VAL A 17 13.42 -5.91 5.93
C VAL A 17 14.11 -6.39 7.22
N ASP A 18 15.03 -7.34 7.11
CA ASP A 18 15.83 -7.88 8.20
C ASP A 18 17.19 -7.17 8.38
N ASP A 19 17.51 -6.21 7.52
CA ASP A 19 18.72 -5.39 7.68
C ASP A 19 18.51 -4.35 8.78
N GLY A 20 19.08 -4.69 9.95
CA GLY A 20 19.10 -3.89 11.16
C GLY A 20 20.20 -2.82 11.21
N SER A 21 20.99 -2.63 10.13
CA SER A 21 21.74 -1.38 9.98
C SER A 21 20.74 -0.22 10.01
N ASN A 22 21.05 0.85 10.75
CA ASN A 22 20.17 1.95 11.21
C ASN A 22 18.84 2.15 10.43
N MET A 23 17.76 2.52 11.15
CA MET A 23 16.45 2.94 10.64
C MET A 23 16.47 4.07 9.57
N GLU A 24 17.64 4.48 9.12
CA GLU A 24 17.91 5.34 7.98
C GLU A 24 17.32 4.74 6.69
N GLY A 25 16.66 5.61 5.93
CA GLY A 25 15.96 5.27 4.70
C GLY A 25 14.55 5.86 4.66
N THR A 26 14.14 6.38 3.51
CA THR A 26 12.82 6.98 3.35
C THR A 26 11.74 5.90 3.34
N ALA A 27 10.69 6.06 4.14
CA ALA A 27 9.60 5.10 4.18
C ALA A 27 8.81 5.13 2.85
N LEU A 28 8.57 3.95 2.27
CA LEU A 28 7.86 3.77 1.01
C LEU A 28 6.63 2.88 1.24
N PHE A 29 5.45 3.49 1.26
CA PHE A 29 4.20 2.75 1.39
C PHE A 29 3.71 2.28 0.02
N TRP A 30 3.72 0.97 -0.20
CA TRP A 30 3.03 0.39 -1.35
C TRP A 30 1.52 0.38 -1.07
N HIS A 31 0.83 1.32 -1.71
CA HIS A 31 -0.59 1.51 -1.56
C HIS A 31 -1.37 0.55 -2.47
N ILE A 32 -1.87 -0.53 -1.87
CA ILE A 32 -2.82 -1.44 -2.49
C ILE A 32 -4.22 -0.81 -2.39
N PRO A 33 -4.95 -0.58 -3.51
CA PRO A 33 -6.29 -0.05 -3.49
C PRO A 33 -7.22 -0.85 -2.60
N ARG A 34 -8.08 -0.15 -1.86
CA ARG A 34 -9.09 -0.74 -0.96
C ARG A 34 -8.53 -1.54 0.23
N SER A 35 -7.26 -1.30 0.57
CA SER A 35 -6.55 -1.97 1.68
C SER A 35 -6.10 -0.99 2.76
N GLY A 36 -6.95 -0.03 3.14
CA GLY A 36 -6.69 0.89 4.26
C GLY A 36 -5.75 2.07 3.97
N GLY A 37 -5.46 2.38 2.70
CA GLY A 37 -4.57 3.49 2.36
C GLY A 37 -5.00 4.86 2.88
N THR A 38 -6.31 5.17 2.88
CA THR A 38 -6.82 6.42 3.48
C THR A 38 -6.54 6.49 4.98
N MET A 39 -6.69 5.37 5.70
CA MET A 39 -6.36 5.29 7.12
C MET A 39 -4.88 5.55 7.36
N VAL A 40 -4.00 4.90 6.60
CA VAL A 40 -2.54 5.10 6.71
C VAL A 40 -2.17 6.57 6.44
N LYS A 41 -2.70 7.16 5.36
CA LYS A 41 -2.53 8.58 5.04
C LYS A 41 -2.99 9.49 6.18
N ASP A 42 -4.21 9.28 6.69
CA ASP A 42 -4.79 10.08 7.79
C ASP A 42 -3.96 9.97 9.07
N ILE A 43 -3.47 8.79 9.44
CA ILE A 43 -2.61 8.62 10.62
C ILE A 43 -1.30 9.39 10.44
N LEU A 44 -0.66 9.25 9.28
CA LEU A 44 0.63 9.90 9.02
C LEU A 44 0.50 11.43 8.94
N THR A 45 -0.46 11.98 8.20
CA THR A 45 -0.61 13.44 8.07
C THR A 45 -1.24 14.05 9.30
N LYS A 46 -2.42 13.57 9.72
CA LYS A 46 -3.23 14.27 10.72
C LYS A 46 -2.75 13.98 12.13
N CYS A 47 -2.36 12.74 12.41
CA CYS A 47 -1.95 12.32 13.76
C CYS A 47 -0.44 12.49 13.97
N ARG A 48 0.42 12.02 13.05
CA ARG A 48 1.89 12.15 13.17
C ARG A 48 2.44 13.50 12.69
N LYS A 49 1.70 14.24 11.84
CA LYS A 49 2.17 15.49 11.19
C LYS A 49 3.36 15.27 10.24
N ALA A 50 3.41 14.08 9.63
CA ALA A 50 4.40 13.72 8.62
C ALA A 50 4.19 14.49 7.30
N VAL A 51 5.26 14.79 6.58
CA VAL A 51 5.25 15.28 5.21
C VAL A 51 5.15 14.10 4.25
N LEU A 52 4.10 14.07 3.42
CA LEU A 52 3.91 12.96 2.49
C LEU A 52 4.14 13.34 1.03
N ALA A 53 4.78 12.46 0.26
CA ALA A 53 4.71 12.48 -1.19
C ALA A 53 3.59 11.53 -1.67
N THR A 54 2.50 12.10 -2.20
CA THR A 54 1.30 11.34 -2.63
C THR A 54 0.73 11.93 -3.92
N ASP A 55 -0.47 11.53 -4.32
CA ASP A 55 -1.26 12.19 -5.37
C ASP A 55 -1.76 13.59 -5.00
N ALA A 56 -1.79 13.93 -3.71
CA ALA A 56 -2.27 15.22 -3.24
C ALA A 56 -1.45 16.41 -3.79
N GLY A 57 -0.16 16.20 -4.05
CA GLY A 57 0.78 17.24 -4.47
C GLY A 57 0.46 17.88 -5.81
N ARG A 58 -0.30 17.18 -6.66
CA ARG A 58 -0.67 17.64 -8.00
C ARG A 58 -1.77 18.68 -8.02
N TRP A 59 -2.56 18.78 -6.95
CA TRP A 59 -3.80 19.57 -6.91
C TRP A 59 -3.56 21.03 -6.48
N THR A 60 -2.33 21.51 -6.61
CA THR A 60 -1.96 22.89 -6.31
C THR A 60 -1.29 23.53 -7.50
N ASP A 61 -1.27 24.86 -7.55
CA ASP A 61 -0.58 25.61 -8.60
C ASP A 61 0.93 25.30 -8.66
N GLU A 62 1.48 24.78 -7.57
CA GLU A 62 2.88 24.36 -7.44
C GLU A 62 3.13 22.92 -7.92
N GLY A 63 2.08 22.16 -8.28
CA GLY A 63 2.19 20.75 -8.71
C GLY A 63 3.01 20.56 -10.00
N SER A 64 3.13 21.60 -10.82
CA SER A 64 3.95 21.64 -12.03
C SER A 64 5.21 22.49 -11.90
N ALA A 65 5.57 22.94 -10.70
CA ALA A 65 6.76 23.78 -10.49
C ALA A 65 8.05 23.05 -10.90
N GLU A 66 9.11 23.79 -11.21
CA GLU A 66 10.40 23.20 -11.62
C GLU A 66 11.22 22.68 -10.42
N GLU A 67 10.77 22.93 -9.19
CA GLU A 67 11.47 22.55 -7.96
C GLU A 67 10.54 21.80 -7.00
N LEU A 68 11.13 20.92 -6.17
CA LEU A 68 10.40 20.28 -5.08
C LEU A 68 10.17 21.27 -3.94
N LYS A 69 8.94 21.29 -3.43
CA LYS A 69 8.52 22.12 -2.31
C LYS A 69 7.58 21.34 -1.40
N VAL A 70 7.69 21.63 -0.12
CA VAL A 70 6.66 21.24 0.85
C VAL A 70 5.52 22.26 0.78
N ILE A 71 4.33 21.78 0.46
CA ILE A 71 3.10 22.55 0.36
C ILE A 71 2.13 22.16 1.48
N SER A 72 1.21 23.07 1.81
CA SER A 72 0.17 22.84 2.81
C SER A 72 -1.19 22.74 2.14
N ILE A 73 -1.89 21.62 2.37
CA ILE A 73 -3.26 21.39 1.88
C ILE A 73 -4.13 21.10 3.09
N ASN A 74 -5.09 21.99 3.39
CA ASN A 74 -5.96 21.90 4.56
C ASN A 74 -5.19 21.74 5.91
N GLY A 75 -3.98 22.31 5.99
CA GLY A 75 -3.13 22.24 7.19
C GLY A 75 -2.23 21.01 7.28
N ASP A 76 -2.37 20.04 6.36
CA ASP A 76 -1.49 18.88 6.24
C ASP A 76 -0.37 19.17 5.22
N LYS A 77 0.82 18.58 5.43
CA LYS A 77 2.01 18.85 4.62
C LYS A 77 2.23 17.77 3.55
N TYR A 78 2.49 18.20 2.33
CA TYR A 78 2.77 17.32 1.19
C TYR A 78 3.94 17.82 0.37
N VAL A 79 4.56 16.95 -0.43
CA VAL A 79 5.47 17.37 -1.50
C VAL A 79 4.68 17.57 -2.80
N ASN A 80 5.00 18.61 -3.58
CA ASN A 80 4.36 18.99 -4.84
C ASN A 80 4.65 18.04 -6.03
N VAL A 81 4.39 16.75 -5.83
CA VAL A 81 4.57 15.68 -6.83
C VAL A 81 3.27 14.90 -7.01
N ASP A 82 3.14 14.19 -8.12
CA ASP A 82 2.06 13.21 -8.34
C ASP A 82 2.63 11.80 -8.26
N MET A 83 2.48 11.14 -7.12
CA MET A 83 2.92 9.75 -6.95
C MET A 83 1.90 8.71 -7.46
N SER A 84 0.78 9.13 -8.07
CA SER A 84 -0.25 8.21 -8.62
C SER A 84 -0.09 7.85 -10.08
N THR A 85 0.94 8.35 -10.76
CA THR A 85 1.21 8.05 -12.17
C THR A 85 2.69 7.79 -12.40
N THR A 86 3.03 6.98 -13.40
CA THR A 86 4.42 6.71 -13.76
C THR A 86 5.15 7.97 -14.21
N ALA A 87 4.47 8.86 -14.95
CA ALA A 87 5.02 10.15 -15.37
C ALA A 87 5.30 11.09 -14.18
N GLY A 88 4.42 11.11 -13.17
CA GLY A 88 4.61 11.91 -11.97
C GLY A 88 5.75 11.39 -11.08
N ILE A 89 5.92 10.07 -10.99
CA ILE A 89 7.05 9.43 -10.31
C ILE A 89 8.36 9.73 -11.03
N GLU A 90 8.39 9.67 -12.36
CA GLU A 90 9.57 10.03 -13.14
C GLU A 90 9.96 11.51 -12.95
N ARG A 91 8.97 12.42 -12.96
CA ARG A 91 9.23 13.81 -12.59
C ARG A 91 9.81 13.93 -11.18
N ALA A 92 9.22 13.24 -10.20
CA ALA A 92 9.70 13.27 -8.83
C ALA A 92 11.16 12.79 -8.72
N LYS A 93 11.52 11.77 -9.50
CA LYS A 93 12.90 11.29 -9.63
C LYS A 93 13.84 12.35 -10.18
N LEU A 94 13.47 12.98 -11.29
CA LEU A 94 14.29 14.03 -11.93
C LEU A 94 14.51 15.24 -11.01
N LEU A 95 13.54 15.54 -10.15
CA LEU A 95 13.65 16.60 -9.15
C LEU A 95 14.33 16.15 -7.84
N GLY A 96 14.76 14.89 -7.75
CA GLY A 96 15.55 14.35 -6.64
C GLY A 96 14.76 13.93 -5.41
N LEU A 97 13.46 13.59 -5.53
CA LEU A 97 12.63 13.25 -4.36
C LEU A 97 13.20 12.13 -3.49
N GLY A 98 13.80 11.10 -4.09
CA GLY A 98 14.40 9.99 -3.34
C GLY A 98 15.81 10.26 -2.80
N SER A 99 16.46 11.33 -3.26
CA SER A 99 17.79 11.76 -2.80
C SER A 99 17.73 12.88 -1.76
N TYR A 100 16.60 13.58 -1.67
CA TYR A 100 16.35 14.61 -0.65
C TYR A 100 15.38 14.08 0.40
N GLU A 101 15.69 14.24 1.69
CA GLU A 101 14.79 13.89 2.81
C GLU A 101 13.60 14.86 2.95
N MET A 102 12.94 15.20 1.83
CA MET A 102 11.82 16.15 1.80
C MET A 102 10.49 15.52 2.24
N ALA A 103 10.31 14.22 2.00
CA ALA A 103 9.15 13.47 2.44
C ALA A 103 9.54 12.52 3.57
N ASP A 104 8.75 12.49 4.64
CA ASP A 104 8.83 11.44 5.66
C ASP A 104 8.41 10.08 5.07
N VAL A 105 7.37 10.08 4.24
CA VAL A 105 6.83 8.87 3.62
C VAL A 105 6.38 9.14 2.19
N ILE A 106 6.81 8.27 1.27
CA ILE A 106 6.38 8.24 -0.12
C ILE A 106 5.27 7.20 -0.27
N ILE A 107 4.17 7.54 -0.95
CA ILE A 107 3.02 6.65 -1.10
C ILE A 107 2.66 6.49 -2.58
N THR A 108 2.70 5.26 -3.07
CA THR A 108 2.29 4.94 -4.44
C THR A 108 1.78 3.51 -4.60
N ALA A 109 0.97 3.28 -5.64
CA ALA A 109 0.68 1.93 -6.12
C ALA A 109 1.83 1.37 -7.00
N TYR A 110 2.57 2.23 -7.70
CA TYR A 110 3.57 1.89 -8.71
C TYR A 110 4.94 1.63 -8.06
N ILE A 111 5.00 0.58 -7.26
CA ILE A 111 6.15 0.32 -6.39
C ILE A 111 7.46 0.14 -7.16
N GLN A 112 7.44 -0.56 -8.30
CA GLN A 112 8.63 -0.79 -9.09
C GLN A 112 9.23 0.54 -9.61
N GLN A 113 8.38 1.47 -10.04
CA GLN A 113 8.80 2.79 -10.50
C GLN A 113 9.32 3.63 -9.33
N ALA A 114 8.65 3.58 -8.18
CA ALA A 114 9.08 4.31 -6.99
C ALA A 114 10.38 3.75 -6.39
N ALA A 115 10.67 2.46 -6.52
CA ALA A 115 11.96 1.90 -6.12
C ALA A 115 13.13 2.55 -6.87
N SER A 116 12.88 3.06 -8.09
CA SER A 116 13.90 3.76 -8.88
C SER A 116 14.18 5.21 -8.44
N LEU A 117 13.45 5.72 -7.45
CA LEU A 117 13.73 7.03 -6.82
C LEU A 117 15.01 6.99 -5.98
N PHE A 118 15.38 5.81 -5.51
CA PHE A 118 16.46 5.58 -4.56
C PHE A 118 17.76 5.22 -5.28
N ASP A 119 18.87 5.36 -4.56
CA ASP A 119 20.22 5.11 -5.05
C ASP A 119 21.11 4.49 -3.96
N SER A 120 22.39 4.26 -4.27
CA SER A 120 23.33 3.63 -3.35
C SER A 120 23.63 4.42 -2.07
N GLN A 121 23.28 5.71 -2.03
CA GLN A 121 23.47 6.60 -0.89
C GLN A 121 22.13 6.85 -0.16
N HIS A 122 21.01 6.83 -0.87
CA HIS A 122 19.68 7.10 -0.33
C HIS A 122 18.76 5.92 -0.60
N HIS A 123 18.56 5.08 0.44
CA HIS A 123 17.75 3.87 0.33
C HIS A 123 16.29 4.11 0.71
N GLY A 124 15.40 3.31 0.14
CA GLY A 124 14.00 3.22 0.54
C GLY A 124 13.75 2.05 1.47
N ARG A 125 12.79 2.18 2.38
CA ARG A 125 12.30 1.07 3.22
C ARG A 125 10.82 0.87 3.02
N ALA A 126 10.44 -0.27 2.44
CA ALA A 126 9.07 -0.49 2.01
C ALA A 126 8.19 -1.15 3.08
N PHE A 127 6.93 -0.78 3.09
CA PHE A 127 5.90 -1.39 3.91
C PHE A 127 4.55 -1.34 3.20
N THR A 128 3.64 -2.21 3.58
CA THR A 128 2.32 -2.30 2.93
C THR A 128 1.25 -2.84 3.87
N LEU A 129 -0.01 -2.54 3.56
CA LEU A 129 -1.18 -3.08 4.25
C LEU A 129 -1.99 -3.90 3.24
N ILE A 130 -2.07 -5.21 3.47
CA ILE A 130 -2.65 -6.17 2.52
C ILE A 130 -4.03 -6.62 3.00
N ARG A 131 -4.95 -6.80 2.06
CA ARG A 131 -6.31 -7.30 2.27
C ARG A 131 -6.51 -8.58 1.48
N ASN A 132 -7.35 -9.48 1.99
CA ASN A 132 -7.84 -10.63 1.23
C ASN A 132 -8.30 -10.18 -0.18
N PRO A 133 -7.78 -10.78 -1.27
CA PRO A 133 -8.06 -10.37 -2.64
C PRO A 133 -9.54 -10.41 -3.03
N VAL A 134 -10.32 -11.38 -2.52
CA VAL A 134 -11.76 -11.44 -2.80
C VAL A 134 -12.47 -10.28 -2.12
N ASP A 135 -12.21 -10.04 -0.83
CA ASP A 135 -12.79 -8.91 -0.10
C ASP A 135 -12.40 -7.56 -0.70
N ARG A 136 -11.17 -7.48 -1.22
CA ARG A 136 -10.64 -6.32 -1.93
C ARG A 136 -11.41 -6.07 -3.23
N ALA A 137 -11.63 -7.11 -4.03
CA ALA A 137 -12.40 -7.04 -5.28
C ALA A 137 -13.87 -6.67 -5.03
N VAL A 138 -14.50 -7.22 -3.99
CA VAL A 138 -15.85 -6.82 -3.54
C VAL A 138 -15.86 -5.35 -3.11
N SER A 139 -14.84 -4.91 -2.36
CA SER A 139 -14.72 -3.51 -1.96
C SER A 139 -14.53 -2.58 -3.16
N MET A 140 -13.82 -3.03 -4.19
CA MET A 140 -13.62 -2.29 -5.45
C MET A 140 -14.92 -2.21 -6.25
N TYR A 141 -15.64 -3.31 -6.41
CA TYR A 141 -16.96 -3.34 -7.05
C TYR A 141 -17.90 -2.32 -6.44
N ASN A 142 -18.06 -2.35 -5.11
CA ASN A 142 -18.93 -1.40 -4.43
C ASN A 142 -18.45 0.05 -4.56
N TYR A 143 -17.13 0.28 -4.54
CA TYR A 143 -16.56 1.61 -4.78
C TYR A 143 -16.90 2.13 -6.19
N LEU A 144 -16.70 1.32 -7.24
CA LEU A 144 -17.00 1.69 -8.62
C LEU A 144 -18.51 1.92 -8.83
N LYS A 145 -19.34 1.05 -8.25
CA LYS A 145 -20.79 1.16 -8.26
C LYS A 145 -21.27 2.46 -7.61
N ASN A 146 -20.73 2.83 -6.45
CA ASN A 146 -21.17 4.03 -5.73
C ASN A 146 -20.58 5.32 -6.31
N ASN A 147 -19.35 5.30 -6.84
CA ASN A 147 -18.65 6.50 -7.34
C ASN A 147 -18.82 6.75 -8.84
N GLY A 148 -19.93 6.26 -9.42
CA GLY A 148 -20.38 6.77 -10.72
C GLY A 148 -19.87 6.02 -11.95
N ASN A 149 -19.24 4.85 -11.83
CA ASN A 149 -18.98 4.03 -13.01
C ASN A 149 -20.32 3.53 -13.59
N ALA A 150 -20.73 4.10 -14.73
CA ALA A 150 -22.06 3.89 -15.30
C ALA A 150 -22.28 2.44 -15.79
N GLU A 151 -21.21 1.73 -16.15
CA GLU A 151 -21.26 0.35 -16.60
C GLU A 151 -21.38 -0.58 -15.39
N VAL A 152 -20.49 -0.45 -14.41
CA VAL A 152 -20.49 -1.27 -13.18
C VAL A 152 -21.76 -1.07 -12.34
N LYS A 153 -22.36 0.12 -12.36
CA LYS A 153 -23.64 0.39 -11.66
C LYS A 153 -24.77 -0.56 -12.03
N LYS A 154 -24.77 -1.04 -13.28
CA LYS A 154 -25.82 -1.92 -13.83
C LYS A 154 -25.53 -3.40 -13.58
N LEU A 155 -24.31 -3.73 -13.16
CA LEU A 155 -23.88 -5.10 -12.95
C LEU A 155 -24.24 -5.56 -11.53
N THR A 156 -24.60 -6.83 -11.43
CA THR A 156 -24.46 -7.63 -10.21
C THR A 156 -22.98 -7.92 -9.94
N VAL A 157 -22.65 -8.44 -8.76
CA VAL A 157 -21.25 -8.80 -8.43
C VAL A 157 -20.73 -9.96 -9.30
N GLU A 158 -21.61 -10.88 -9.70
CA GLU A 158 -21.24 -11.99 -10.60
C GLU A 158 -20.95 -11.50 -12.01
N GLU A 159 -21.78 -10.60 -12.54
CA GLU A 159 -21.53 -9.98 -13.84
C GLU A 159 -20.27 -9.11 -13.81
N TYR A 160 -20.04 -8.39 -12.70
CA TYR A 160 -18.78 -7.67 -12.48
C TYR A 160 -17.58 -8.61 -12.53
N ALA A 161 -17.61 -9.74 -11.82
CA ALA A 161 -16.54 -10.73 -11.78
C ALA A 161 -16.22 -11.38 -13.14
N ARG A 162 -17.18 -11.35 -14.08
CA ARG A 162 -17.00 -11.81 -15.48
C ARG A 162 -16.65 -10.67 -16.44
N SER A 163 -16.78 -9.42 -16.02
CA SER A 163 -16.57 -8.25 -16.86
C SER A 163 -15.09 -7.84 -16.93
N PRO A 164 -14.68 -7.04 -17.93
CA PRO A 164 -13.35 -6.44 -17.97
C PRO A 164 -13.07 -5.42 -16.84
N HIS A 165 -14.06 -5.07 -16.01
CA HIS A 165 -13.88 -4.14 -14.90
C HIS A 165 -13.35 -4.80 -13.62
N VAL A 166 -13.40 -6.14 -13.54
CA VAL A 166 -12.80 -6.86 -12.42
C VAL A 166 -11.28 -6.75 -12.52
N GLU A 167 -10.66 -6.56 -11.37
CA GLU A 167 -9.22 -6.65 -11.27
C GLU A 167 -8.74 -8.10 -11.36
N ASN A 168 -7.54 -8.28 -11.92
CA ASN A 168 -6.94 -9.57 -12.15
C ASN A 168 -5.51 -9.60 -11.62
N ASN A 169 -5.31 -10.27 -10.47
CA ASN A 169 -4.02 -10.46 -9.82
C ASN A 169 -3.21 -9.16 -9.66
N TRP A 170 -3.89 -8.10 -9.22
CA TRP A 170 -3.35 -6.76 -9.17
C TRP A 170 -2.04 -6.67 -8.38
N MET A 171 -1.94 -7.36 -7.24
CA MET A 171 -0.74 -7.31 -6.39
C MET A 171 0.46 -7.94 -7.09
N VAL A 172 0.30 -9.13 -7.68
CA VAL A 172 1.38 -9.80 -8.42
C VAL A 172 1.83 -8.95 -9.62
N ARG A 173 0.90 -8.33 -10.36
CA ARG A 173 1.24 -7.44 -11.49
C ARG A 173 2.10 -6.25 -11.08
N PHE A 174 1.75 -5.60 -9.97
CA PHE A 174 2.46 -4.40 -9.53
C PHE A 174 3.81 -4.72 -8.88
N LEU A 175 3.94 -5.86 -8.20
CA LEU A 175 5.25 -6.32 -7.68
C LEU A 175 6.20 -6.74 -8.79
N THR A 176 5.68 -7.34 -9.86
CA THR A 176 6.48 -7.82 -11.01
C THR A 176 6.63 -6.80 -12.14
N GLY A 177 5.94 -5.65 -12.08
CA GLY A 177 5.89 -4.69 -13.18
C GLY A 177 5.13 -5.17 -14.43
N LYS A 178 4.58 -6.39 -14.41
CA LYS A 178 3.88 -7.00 -15.55
C LYS A 178 2.40 -6.61 -15.57
N LEU A 179 2.17 -5.34 -15.90
CA LEU A 179 0.83 -4.72 -15.82
C LEU A 179 -0.19 -5.27 -16.82
N ALA A 180 0.25 -5.98 -17.86
CA ALA A 180 -0.60 -6.59 -18.88
C ALA A 180 -0.09 -7.99 -19.28
N GLY A 181 -0.93 -8.73 -20.00
CA GLY A 181 -0.60 -10.07 -20.48
C GLY A 181 -0.77 -11.17 -19.41
N PRO A 182 -0.43 -12.42 -19.78
CA PRO A 182 -0.63 -13.59 -18.93
C PRO A 182 0.34 -13.59 -17.75
N LEU A 183 -0.12 -13.98 -16.56
CA LEU A 183 0.74 -14.26 -15.41
C LEU A 183 0.87 -15.77 -15.19
N GLY A 184 2.00 -16.20 -14.65
CA GLY A 184 2.25 -17.59 -14.28
C GLY A 184 2.97 -17.73 -12.94
N ASP A 185 3.37 -18.96 -12.63
CA ASP A 185 4.00 -19.30 -11.35
C ASP A 185 5.32 -18.57 -11.11
N ASP A 186 6.11 -18.33 -12.17
CA ASP A 186 7.35 -17.55 -12.08
C ASP A 186 7.10 -16.12 -11.60
N ASP A 187 6.00 -15.49 -12.05
CA ASP A 187 5.61 -14.14 -11.62
C ASP A 187 5.22 -14.15 -10.13
N LEU A 188 4.52 -15.20 -9.68
CA LEU A 188 4.16 -15.38 -8.27
C LEU A 188 5.40 -15.61 -7.38
N ILE A 189 6.38 -16.39 -7.84
CA ILE A 189 7.64 -16.63 -7.13
C ILE A 189 8.37 -15.31 -6.92
N VAL A 190 8.50 -14.49 -7.96
CA VAL A 190 9.14 -13.16 -7.86
C VAL A 190 8.35 -12.26 -6.90
N ALA A 191 7.02 -12.22 -7.01
CA ALA A 191 6.20 -11.41 -6.11
C ALA A 191 6.38 -11.82 -4.64
N LYS A 192 6.43 -13.13 -4.34
CA LYS A 192 6.70 -13.65 -2.99
C LYS A 192 8.09 -13.27 -2.50
N GLU A 193 9.12 -13.36 -3.34
CA GLU A 193 10.49 -13.00 -2.97
C GLU A 193 10.63 -11.51 -2.65
N VAL A 194 10.06 -10.64 -3.48
CA VAL A 194 10.04 -9.19 -3.23
C VAL A 194 9.31 -8.89 -1.92
N LEU A 195 8.14 -9.50 -1.70
CA LEU A 195 7.35 -9.28 -0.50
C LEU A 195 8.07 -9.74 0.77
N LYS A 196 8.72 -10.91 0.72
CA LYS A 196 9.50 -11.48 1.81
C LYS A 196 10.67 -10.59 2.20
N ASN A 197 11.44 -10.12 1.21
CA ASN A 197 12.72 -9.50 1.45
C ASN A 197 12.58 -7.99 1.68
N LYS A 198 11.66 -7.29 1.01
CA LYS A 198 11.66 -5.82 0.96
C LYS A 198 10.61 -5.13 1.84
N PHE A 199 9.62 -5.86 2.35
CA PHE A 199 8.43 -5.25 2.95
C PHE A 199 8.21 -5.61 4.40
N VAL A 200 7.95 -4.61 5.23
CA VAL A 200 7.19 -4.82 6.47
C VAL A 200 5.72 -5.03 6.11
N ILE A 201 5.19 -6.18 6.53
CA ILE A 201 3.84 -6.61 6.19
C ILE A 201 2.86 -6.15 7.28
N GLY A 202 1.77 -5.53 6.86
CA GLY A 202 0.55 -5.35 7.64
C GLY A 202 -0.63 -6.04 6.97
N LEU A 203 -1.63 -6.36 7.79
CA LEU A 203 -2.92 -6.93 7.35
C LEU A 203 -4.07 -6.00 7.71
N VAL A 204 -5.01 -5.82 6.79
CA VAL A 204 -6.25 -5.07 7.03
C VAL A 204 -7.10 -5.72 8.12
N ASP A 205 -7.02 -7.03 8.32
CA ASP A 205 -7.76 -7.72 9.37
C ASP A 205 -7.19 -7.43 10.77
N ASP A 206 -5.93 -6.99 10.85
CA ASP A 206 -5.28 -6.56 12.08
C ASP A 206 -4.58 -5.20 11.91
N LYS A 207 -5.38 -4.16 11.64
CA LYS A 207 -4.90 -2.77 11.46
C LYS A 207 -4.15 -2.25 12.68
N SER A 208 -4.60 -2.62 13.88
CA SER A 208 -4.02 -2.09 15.12
C SER A 208 -2.59 -2.58 15.30
N THR A 209 -2.37 -3.89 15.16
CA THR A 209 -1.04 -4.49 15.23
C THR A 209 -0.19 -4.05 14.05
N SER A 210 -0.75 -4.01 12.83
CA SER A 210 -0.03 -3.54 11.64
C SER A 210 0.54 -2.14 11.83
N MET A 211 -0.28 -1.19 12.28
CA MET A 211 0.18 0.17 12.54
C MET A 211 1.21 0.24 13.67
N LYS A 212 1.06 -0.55 14.75
CA LYS A 212 2.08 -0.61 15.83
C LYS A 212 3.42 -1.10 15.30
N ARG A 213 3.41 -2.11 14.43
CA ARG A 213 4.64 -2.67 13.83
C ARG A 213 5.31 -1.66 12.89
N PHE A 214 4.55 -0.93 12.09
CA PHE A 214 5.11 0.17 11.28
C PHE A 214 5.71 1.26 12.16
N GLU A 215 5.00 1.68 13.21
CA GLU A 215 5.48 2.70 14.15
C GLU A 215 6.81 2.27 14.79
N GLN A 216 6.91 1.02 15.26
CA GLN A 216 8.15 0.49 15.82
C GLN A 216 9.27 0.37 14.79
N TYR A 217 8.98 -0.17 13.60
CA TYR A 217 10.00 -0.42 12.57
C TYR A 217 10.65 0.87 12.08
N PHE A 218 9.85 1.93 11.86
CA PHE A 218 10.35 3.22 11.38
C PHE A 218 10.71 4.20 12.50
N GLY A 219 10.65 3.78 13.78
CA GLY A 219 10.91 4.65 14.93
C GLY A 219 9.95 5.85 15.02
N TRP A 220 8.73 5.72 14.50
CA TRP A 220 7.77 6.81 14.51
C TRP A 220 7.18 7.01 15.90
N ALA A 221 7.48 8.17 16.48
CA ALA A 221 6.97 8.58 17.79
C ALA A 221 6.00 9.75 17.69
N TYR A 222 5.06 9.80 18.64
CA TYR A 222 4.12 10.91 18.81
C TYR A 222 4.65 11.90 19.84
N THR A 223 5.38 12.93 19.38
CA THR A 223 6.18 13.81 20.27
C THR A 223 5.54 15.16 20.60
N GLN A 224 4.59 15.64 19.81
CA GLN A 224 4.03 17.00 19.99
C GLN A 224 2.93 17.04 21.06
N ASN A 225 1.97 16.13 20.98
CA ASN A 225 0.93 15.94 21.99
C ASN A 225 0.58 14.45 22.02
N PRO A 226 1.40 13.62 22.69
CA PRO A 226 1.31 12.17 22.60
C PRO A 226 -0.11 11.65 22.82
N THR A 227 -0.79 12.11 23.88
CA THR A 227 -2.15 11.69 24.24
C THR A 227 -3.16 11.94 23.12
N GLU A 228 -3.14 13.14 22.53
CA GLU A 228 -4.07 13.49 21.45
C GLU A 228 -3.69 12.78 20.15
N GLN A 229 -2.40 12.62 19.86
CA GLN A 229 -1.94 11.92 18.66
C GLN A 229 -2.26 10.42 18.71
N TYR A 230 -2.10 9.76 19.86
CA TYR A 230 -2.55 8.37 20.07
C TYR A 230 -4.07 8.25 19.94
N SER A 231 -4.82 9.19 20.50
CA SER A 231 -6.28 9.22 20.38
C SER A 231 -6.72 9.44 18.92
N CYS A 232 -6.04 10.31 18.18
CA CYS A 232 -6.23 10.53 16.75
C CYS A 232 -5.99 9.23 15.96
N ARG A 233 -4.86 8.54 16.21
CA ARG A 233 -4.53 7.26 15.56
C ARG A 233 -5.59 6.21 15.82
N LYS A 234 -6.04 6.05 17.07
CA LYS A 234 -7.11 5.12 17.43
C LYS A 234 -8.42 5.45 16.69
N ARG A 235 -8.84 6.72 16.68
CA ARG A 235 -10.04 7.16 15.96
C ARG A 235 -9.95 6.92 14.45
N ALA A 236 -8.77 7.10 13.85
CA ALA A 236 -8.56 6.83 12.42
C ALA A 236 -8.78 5.34 12.08
N ILE A 237 -8.24 4.43 12.90
CA ILE A 237 -8.44 2.98 12.75
C ILE A 237 -9.92 2.61 12.95
N GLU A 238 -10.56 3.13 13.99
CA GLU A 238 -11.98 2.87 14.27
C GLU A 238 -12.90 3.42 13.16
N LYS A 239 -12.58 4.60 12.63
CA LYS A 239 -13.30 5.18 11.50
C LYS A 239 -13.18 4.29 10.26
N ASP A 240 -11.98 3.85 9.93
CA ASP A 240 -11.76 2.95 8.79
C ASP A 240 -12.45 1.59 8.97
N ALA A 241 -12.50 1.05 10.18
CA ALA A 241 -13.30 -0.16 10.47
C ALA A 241 -14.80 0.06 10.21
N LYS A 242 -15.33 1.25 10.50
CA LYS A 242 -16.74 1.61 10.27
C LYS A 242 -17.07 1.91 8.81
N THR A 243 -16.14 2.49 8.05
CA THR A 243 -16.35 2.91 6.66
C THR A 243 -15.83 1.91 5.62
N GLY A 244 -14.84 1.10 5.99
CA GLY A 244 -14.19 0.09 5.14
C GLY A 244 -14.99 -1.20 5.02
N VAL A 245 -15.78 -1.51 6.05
CA VAL A 245 -16.97 -2.34 5.92
C VAL A 245 -18.04 -1.39 5.43
N LEU A 246 -18.47 -1.50 4.18
CA LEU A 246 -19.72 -0.88 3.78
C LEU A 246 -20.80 -1.55 4.64
N LYS A 247 -21.18 -0.96 5.77
CA LYS A 247 -22.36 -1.34 6.55
C LYS A 247 -23.51 -0.39 6.19
N GLY A 248 -23.79 -0.30 4.89
CA GLY A 248 -25.07 0.21 4.39
C GLY A 248 -25.92 -0.99 3.97
N SER A 249 -27.24 -0.82 3.89
CA SER A 249 -28.20 -1.84 3.42
C SER A 249 -28.00 -2.32 1.96
N GLU A 250 -26.89 -1.95 1.33
CA GLU A 250 -26.52 -2.23 -0.07
C GLU A 250 -25.13 -2.88 -0.21
N SER A 251 -24.44 -3.21 0.89
CA SER A 251 -23.17 -3.91 0.76
C SER A 251 -23.38 -5.33 0.29
N THR A 252 -22.79 -5.63 -0.87
CA THR A 252 -22.79 -6.99 -1.38
C THR A 252 -21.80 -7.81 -0.56
N GLU A 253 -22.31 -8.60 0.39
CA GLU A 253 -21.52 -9.65 1.03
C GLU A 253 -21.42 -10.83 0.05
N VAL A 254 -20.18 -11.27 -0.19
CA VAL A 254 -19.88 -12.44 -1.02
C VAL A 254 -19.24 -13.47 -0.11
N SER A 255 -19.92 -14.60 0.07
CA SER A 255 -19.48 -15.65 0.98
C SER A 255 -18.85 -16.81 0.20
N GLU A 256 -17.93 -17.52 0.86
CA GLU A 256 -17.40 -18.79 0.37
C GLU A 256 -18.53 -19.76 -0.02
N GLY A 257 -18.34 -20.47 -1.13
CA GLY A 257 -19.33 -21.39 -1.68
C GLY A 257 -20.35 -20.76 -2.65
N THR A 258 -20.33 -19.43 -2.85
CA THR A 258 -21.12 -18.77 -3.90
C THR A 258 -20.38 -18.71 -5.24
N ASP A 259 -21.13 -18.63 -6.35
CA ASP A 259 -20.56 -18.48 -7.70
C ASP A 259 -19.77 -17.16 -7.82
N ALA A 260 -20.28 -16.08 -7.24
CA ALA A 260 -19.58 -14.80 -7.15
C ALA A 260 -18.20 -14.94 -6.49
N TYR A 261 -18.12 -15.64 -5.36
CA TYR A 261 -16.85 -15.88 -4.66
C TYR A 261 -15.89 -16.66 -5.54
N ALA A 262 -16.34 -17.77 -6.14
CA ALA A 262 -15.51 -18.62 -6.98
C ALA A 262 -14.94 -17.85 -8.19
N LEU A 263 -15.75 -16.98 -8.81
CA LEU A 263 -15.30 -16.14 -9.93
C LEU A 263 -14.27 -15.09 -9.50
N LEU A 264 -14.51 -14.38 -8.39
CA LEU A 264 -13.59 -13.37 -7.88
C LEU A 264 -12.26 -13.99 -7.41
N TYR A 265 -12.34 -15.15 -6.75
CA TYR A 265 -11.17 -15.96 -6.39
C TYR A 265 -10.39 -16.34 -7.64
N TRP A 266 -11.05 -16.88 -8.66
CA TRP A 266 -10.38 -17.31 -9.90
C TRP A 266 -9.69 -16.14 -10.62
N GLN A 267 -10.33 -14.97 -10.68
CA GLN A 267 -9.71 -13.76 -11.26
C GLN A 267 -8.45 -13.32 -10.50
N ASN A 268 -8.34 -13.65 -9.22
CA ASN A 268 -7.28 -13.19 -8.32
C ASN A 268 -6.51 -14.35 -7.69
N GLN A 269 -6.45 -15.52 -8.34
CA GLN A 269 -5.89 -16.73 -7.75
C GLN A 269 -4.42 -16.59 -7.32
N LEU A 270 -3.58 -15.88 -8.09
CA LEU A 270 -2.18 -15.65 -7.73
C LEU A 270 -2.07 -14.64 -6.59
N ASP A 271 -2.95 -13.64 -6.58
CA ASP A 271 -3.08 -12.71 -5.45
C ASP A 271 -3.54 -13.43 -4.18
N MET A 272 -4.37 -14.48 -4.28
CA MET A 272 -4.79 -15.33 -3.15
C MET A 272 -3.59 -16.10 -2.58
N ASP A 273 -2.79 -16.71 -3.44
CA ASP A 273 -1.57 -17.41 -3.01
C ASP A 273 -0.54 -16.46 -2.41
N LEU A 274 -0.43 -15.24 -2.95
CA LEU A 274 0.42 -14.20 -2.40
C LEU A 274 -0.11 -13.70 -1.05
N TYR A 275 -1.42 -13.56 -0.88
CA TYR A 275 -2.05 -13.17 0.38
C TYR A 275 -1.81 -14.20 1.49
N ILE A 276 -2.04 -15.49 1.21
CA ILE A 276 -1.76 -16.57 2.17
C ILE A 276 -0.28 -16.55 2.59
N TYR A 277 0.62 -16.29 1.64
CA TYR A 277 2.04 -16.11 1.95
C TYR A 277 2.31 -14.87 2.79
N ALA A 278 1.64 -13.75 2.52
CA ALA A 278 1.74 -12.54 3.32
C ALA A 278 1.28 -12.74 4.77
N GLU A 279 0.25 -13.56 5.01
CA GLU A 279 -0.17 -13.91 6.37
C GLU A 279 0.91 -14.69 7.13
N GLN A 280 1.63 -15.58 6.42
CA GLN A 280 2.79 -16.29 6.99
C GLN A 280 3.93 -15.31 7.31
N LEU A 281 4.23 -14.37 6.40
CA LEU A 281 5.23 -13.33 6.64
C LEU A 281 4.84 -12.42 7.80
N PHE A 282 3.57 -12.03 7.91
CA PHE A 282 3.06 -11.22 9.01
C PHE A 282 3.30 -11.92 10.36
N LYS A 283 3.01 -13.22 10.47
CA LYS A 283 3.28 -14.00 11.69
C LYS A 283 4.79 -14.09 11.97
N LYS A 284 5.58 -14.41 10.94
CA LYS A 284 7.04 -14.54 11.05
C LYS A 284 7.71 -13.25 11.50
N GLN A 285 7.37 -12.12 10.87
CA GLN A 285 7.88 -10.79 11.26
C GLN A 285 7.47 -10.42 12.68
N GLY A 286 6.27 -10.80 13.12
CA GLY A 286 5.83 -10.65 14.51
C GLY A 286 6.82 -11.25 15.52
N GLN A 287 7.27 -12.48 15.24
CA GLN A 287 8.18 -13.22 16.10
C GLN A 287 9.63 -12.73 15.99
N GLU A 288 10.09 -12.43 14.77
CA GLU A 288 11.50 -12.15 14.51
C GLU A 288 11.86 -10.66 14.65
N LEU A 289 11.00 -9.77 14.16
CA LEU A 289 11.25 -8.30 14.15
C LEU A 289 10.54 -7.59 15.31
N PHE A 290 9.47 -8.18 15.85
CA PHE A 290 8.60 -7.54 16.84
C PHE A 290 8.31 -8.36 18.11
N PRO A 291 9.28 -9.11 18.68
CA PRO A 291 9.01 -10.07 19.76
C PRO A 291 8.40 -9.46 21.02
N ASN A 292 8.63 -8.16 21.26
CA ASN A 292 8.15 -7.46 22.45
C ASN A 292 6.78 -6.77 22.27
N LEU A 293 6.21 -6.73 21.06
CA LEU A 293 4.91 -6.10 20.82
C LEU A 293 3.73 -7.00 21.18
N GLU A 294 3.90 -8.32 21.12
CA GLU A 294 2.81 -9.28 21.35
C GLU A 294 2.54 -9.55 22.84
N GLY A 295 3.34 -8.97 23.75
CA GLY A 295 3.20 -9.11 25.20
C GLY A 295 2.46 -7.98 25.92
N VAL A 296 1.98 -6.95 25.22
CA VAL A 296 1.27 -5.81 25.81
C VAL A 296 -0.11 -5.67 25.17
N GLN A 297 -1.07 -6.45 25.69
CA GLN A 297 -2.51 -6.25 25.46
C GLN A 297 -3.05 -5.20 26.43
#